data_AF-A0A2T2ZBP6-F1
#
_entry.id   AF-A0A2T2ZBP6-F1
#
_cell.length_a   1.000
_cell.length_b   1.000
_cell.length_c   1.000
_cell.angle_alpha   90.00
_cell.angle_beta   90.00
_cell.angle_gamma   90.00
#
_symmetry.space_group_name_H-M   'P 1'
#
loop_
_entity.id
_entity.type
_entity.pdbx_description
1 polymer ?
#
loop_
_entity_poly.entity_id
_entity_poly.type
_entity_poly.pdbx_seq_one_letter_code
_entity_poly.pdbx_strand_id
1 'polypeptide(L)'
;MFVRVFALSFLVAAASLVVAVLYGGPEAVVLVAALGVLEVSLSFDNAVVNASVLQRMSAFWQRIFLTVGMVIAVFGMRLVFPLVVVAIGAHLDPIEALRLAMNPPAGGAPFFPDGRPSYETLLNDANPKIAAFGGMFLLLLFLNYICAQREVTWLSWLERPLARIGRFSMFTVVIALIALVLTAGVLAPNNKADVVMVSGALGMATYFLVDGLGAHFENEQPGQGPSRAALLTGRAAFFGFVYLEVLDASFSFDGVIGAFAISADPIVIALGLGLIGAMFVRSITVYLVRRGTLAEYIYLEHGAHWAIGALAAILLVSTGHHLNEVVTGLLGVAIIVAAYLSSIVHNRRHRAPAATETELEHLSLGGDELTLRGDTGTLSSLDGGLPIDRVTLRGDALPARDKLNTEAY
;
A
#
# COMPACT_ATOMS: atom_id res chain seq x y z
N MET A 1 -6.95 17.58 -13.74
CA MET A 1 -6.94 16.31 -12.97
C MET A 1 -6.40 16.49 -11.56
N PHE A 2 -5.15 16.96 -11.38
CA PHE A 2 -4.55 17.22 -10.05
C PHE A 2 -5.45 18.05 -9.13
N VAL A 3 -5.89 19.22 -9.61
CA VAL A 3 -6.75 20.13 -8.83
C VAL A 3 -8.05 19.44 -8.38
N ARG A 4 -8.69 18.63 -9.23
CA ARG A 4 -9.94 17.93 -8.86
C ARG A 4 -9.73 16.87 -7.78
N VAL A 5 -8.58 16.19 -7.78
CA VAL A 5 -8.28 15.16 -6.78
C VAL A 5 -7.95 15.80 -5.43
N PHE A 6 -7.09 16.83 -5.42
CA PHE A 6 -6.61 17.43 -4.18
C PHE A 6 -7.48 18.56 -3.62
N ALA A 7 -8.43 19.12 -4.39
CA ALA A 7 -9.27 20.23 -3.92
C ALA A 7 -10.00 19.91 -2.62
N LEU A 8 -10.53 18.70 -2.48
CA LEU A 8 -11.20 18.29 -1.25
C LEU A 8 -10.23 18.20 -0.08
N SER A 9 -9.01 17.70 -0.29
CA SER A 9 -7.97 17.64 0.76
C SER A 9 -7.57 19.04 1.24
N PHE A 10 -7.41 19.99 0.31
CA PHE A 10 -7.13 21.39 0.68
C PHE A 10 -8.30 22.05 1.42
N LEU A 11 -9.54 21.75 1.03
CA LEU A 11 -10.73 22.26 1.72
C LEU A 11 -10.83 21.70 3.14
N VAL A 12 -10.66 20.39 3.30
CA VAL A 12 -10.63 19.75 4.62
C VAL A 12 -9.49 20.31 5.45
N ALA A 13 -8.30 20.52 4.88
CA ALA A 13 -7.20 21.12 5.60
C ALA A 13 -7.47 22.55 6.06
N ALA A 14 -8.03 23.39 5.20
CA ALA A 14 -8.43 24.74 5.59
C ALA A 14 -9.48 24.70 6.71
N ALA A 15 -10.49 23.84 6.61
CA ALA A 15 -11.50 23.66 7.64
C ALA A 15 -10.89 23.17 8.98
N SER A 16 -10.02 22.16 8.94
CA SER A 16 -9.33 21.65 10.13
C SER A 16 -8.46 22.71 10.79
N LEU A 17 -7.76 23.54 10.02
CA LEU A 17 -6.95 24.64 10.56
C LEU A 17 -7.83 25.74 11.17
N VAL A 18 -8.99 26.06 10.58
CA VAL A 18 -9.96 26.99 11.18
C VAL A 18 -10.48 26.44 12.50
N VAL A 19 -10.85 25.16 12.56
CA VAL A 19 -11.27 24.51 13.81
C VAL A 19 -10.13 24.54 14.84
N ALA A 20 -8.88 24.32 14.42
CA ALA A 20 -7.72 24.41 15.31
C ALA A 20 -7.53 25.80 15.92
N VAL A 21 -7.68 26.87 15.11
CA VAL A 21 -7.66 28.26 15.63
C VAL A 21 -8.73 28.48 16.70
N LEU A 22 -9.96 28.00 16.44
CA LEU A 22 -11.08 28.18 17.37
C LEU A 22 -10.93 27.36 18.65
N TYR A 23 -10.28 26.19 18.56
CA TYR A 23 -10.11 25.26 19.67
C TYR A 23 -8.95 25.66 20.59
N GLY A 24 -7.76 25.92 20.02
CA GLY A 24 -6.53 26.12 20.80
C GLY A 24 -5.66 27.27 20.29
N GLY A 25 -6.21 28.17 19.47
CA GLY A 25 -5.48 29.35 18.99
C GLY A 25 -4.35 29.04 18.00
N PRO A 26 -3.40 29.97 17.81
CA PRO A 26 -2.32 29.83 16.83
C PRO A 26 -1.40 28.63 17.09
N GLU A 27 -1.20 28.23 18.35
CA GLU A 27 -0.37 27.08 18.72
C GLU A 27 -0.97 25.78 18.19
N ALA A 28 -2.29 25.58 18.36
CA ALA A 28 -2.99 24.41 17.83
C ALA A 28 -2.90 24.33 16.31
N VAL A 29 -2.88 25.46 15.59
CA VAL A 29 -2.67 25.47 14.12
C VAL A 29 -1.31 24.90 13.75
N VAL A 30 -0.25 25.30 14.45
CA VAL A 30 1.11 24.80 14.20
C VAL A 30 1.18 23.30 14.45
N LEU A 31 0.60 22.82 15.56
CA LEU A 31 0.57 21.40 15.90
C LEU A 31 -0.24 20.60 14.87
N VAL A 32 -1.45 21.04 14.53
CA VAL A 32 -2.30 20.37 13.52
C VAL A 32 -1.64 20.33 12.15
N ALA A 33 -0.98 21.42 11.73
CA ALA A 33 -0.24 21.45 10.47
C ALA A 33 0.98 20.53 10.49
N ALA A 34 1.76 20.53 11.58
CA ALA A 34 2.92 19.66 11.75
C ALA A 34 2.52 18.18 11.72
N LEU A 35 1.45 17.81 12.42
CA LEU A 35 0.87 16.47 12.43
C LEU A 35 0.35 16.05 11.06
N GLY A 36 -0.30 16.96 10.32
CA GLY A 36 -0.72 16.71 8.95
C GLY A 36 0.45 16.44 8.00
N VAL A 37 1.54 17.22 8.11
CA VAL A 37 2.77 17.00 7.34
C VAL A 37 3.45 15.69 7.72
N LEU A 38 3.53 15.39 9.02
CA LEU A 38 4.07 14.14 9.54
C LEU A 38 3.34 12.95 8.92
N GLU A 39 2.00 12.94 8.99
CA GLU A 39 1.17 11.87 8.46
C GLU A 39 1.36 11.70 6.94
N VAL A 40 1.35 12.78 6.16
CA VAL A 40 1.57 12.68 4.70
C VAL A 40 2.95 12.12 4.38
N SER A 41 3.95 12.47 5.18
CA SER A 41 5.33 12.00 4.99
C SER A 41 5.48 10.53 5.35
N LEU A 42 4.95 10.11 6.51
CA LEU A 42 5.02 8.73 6.99
C LEU A 42 4.08 7.78 6.22
N SER A 43 3.04 8.29 5.57
CA SER A 43 2.05 7.47 4.86
C SER A 43 2.12 7.56 3.34
N PHE A 44 3.22 8.10 2.79
CA PHE A 44 3.40 8.20 1.36
C PHE A 44 3.60 6.83 0.69
N ASP A 45 4.49 6.01 1.23
CA ASP A 45 4.71 4.63 0.81
C ASP A 45 3.44 3.78 0.98
N ASN A 46 2.68 4.01 2.06
CA ASN A 46 1.37 3.38 2.29
C ASN A 46 0.41 3.70 1.15
N ALA A 47 0.35 4.97 0.72
CA ALA A 47 -0.48 5.39 -0.40
C ALA A 47 -0.11 4.68 -1.71
N VAL A 48 1.18 4.40 -1.93
CA VAL A 48 1.70 3.69 -3.11
C VAL A 48 1.39 2.19 -3.04
N VAL A 49 1.59 1.57 -1.89
CA VAL A 49 1.22 0.16 -1.64
C VAL A 49 -0.28 -0.04 -1.86
N ASN A 50 -1.11 0.80 -1.26
CA ASN A 50 -2.56 0.74 -1.44
C ASN A 50 -2.96 0.92 -2.90
N ALA A 51 -2.35 1.88 -3.61
CA ALA A 51 -2.61 2.08 -5.03
C ALA A 51 -2.27 0.84 -5.87
N SER A 52 -1.18 0.13 -5.54
CA SER A 52 -0.73 -1.06 -6.26
C SER A 52 -1.67 -2.26 -6.15
N VAL A 53 -2.40 -2.34 -5.05
CA VAL A 53 -3.40 -3.38 -4.80
C VAL A 53 -4.75 -2.95 -5.37
N LEU A 54 -5.12 -1.69 -5.16
CA LEU A 54 -6.41 -1.13 -5.60
C LEU A 54 -6.60 -1.15 -7.12
N GLN A 55 -5.51 -0.95 -7.89
CA GLN A 55 -5.54 -1.03 -9.37
C GLN A 55 -5.97 -2.41 -9.90
N ARG A 56 -5.81 -3.48 -9.10
CA ARG A 56 -6.20 -4.86 -9.46
C ARG A 56 -7.68 -5.14 -9.17
N MET A 57 -8.37 -4.22 -8.50
CA MET A 57 -9.76 -4.37 -8.11
C MET A 57 -10.70 -3.68 -9.10
N SER A 58 -11.92 -4.20 -9.23
CA SER A 58 -12.96 -3.56 -10.04
C SER A 58 -13.34 -2.16 -9.53
N ALA A 59 -13.82 -1.30 -10.42
CA ALA A 59 -14.13 0.11 -10.12
C ALA A 59 -15.12 0.29 -8.94
N PHE A 60 -16.02 -0.68 -8.74
CA PHE A 60 -16.90 -0.70 -7.58
C PHE A 60 -16.11 -0.77 -6.26
N TRP A 61 -15.18 -1.72 -6.14
CA TRP A 61 -14.35 -1.89 -4.96
C TRP A 61 -13.35 -0.76 -4.78
N GLN A 62 -12.83 -0.21 -5.88
CA GLN A 62 -12.05 1.03 -5.82
C GLN A 62 -12.85 2.16 -5.17
N ARG A 63 -14.14 2.31 -5.51
CA ARG A 63 -15.02 3.31 -4.91
C ARG A 63 -15.30 3.02 -3.45
N ILE A 64 -15.54 1.76 -3.06
CA ILE A 64 -15.76 1.36 -1.66
C ILE A 64 -14.54 1.69 -0.81
N PHE A 65 -13.33 1.30 -1.24
CA PHE A 65 -12.11 1.62 -0.51
C PHE A 65 -11.91 3.14 -0.37
N LEU A 66 -12.09 3.88 -1.46
CA LEU A 66 -11.94 5.35 -1.47
C LEU A 66 -13.05 6.11 -0.74
N THR A 67 -14.08 5.42 -0.23
CA THR A 67 -15.18 6.01 0.53
C THR A 67 -15.24 5.43 1.94
N VAL A 68 -15.71 4.19 2.07
CA VAL A 68 -15.84 3.48 3.34
C VAL A 68 -14.48 3.15 3.92
N GLY A 69 -13.57 2.59 3.11
CA GLY A 69 -12.23 2.24 3.57
C GLY A 69 -11.49 3.44 4.12
N MET A 70 -11.59 4.60 3.47
CA MET A 70 -11.00 5.82 4.01
C MET A 70 -11.62 6.28 5.32
N VAL A 71 -12.94 6.15 5.50
CA VAL A 71 -13.57 6.47 6.79
C VAL A 71 -13.04 5.53 7.88
N ILE A 72 -12.83 4.25 7.56
CA ILE A 72 -12.22 3.27 8.47
C ILE A 72 -10.76 3.63 8.75
N ALA A 73 -9.95 3.92 7.73
CA ALA A 73 -8.57 4.35 7.92
C ALA A 73 -8.45 5.64 8.76
N VAL A 74 -9.29 6.64 8.50
CA VAL A 74 -9.28 7.94 9.19
C VAL A 74 -9.78 7.82 10.63
N PHE A 75 -11.00 7.31 10.82
CA PHE A 75 -11.66 7.31 12.13
C PHE A 75 -11.49 5.98 12.83
N GLY A 76 -11.66 4.88 12.10
CA GLY A 76 -11.45 3.54 12.62
C GLY A 76 -10.02 3.36 13.12
N MET A 77 -9.01 3.51 12.28
CA MET A 77 -7.64 3.15 12.63
C MET A 77 -6.91 4.19 13.49
N ARG A 78 -7.27 5.47 13.42
CA ARG A 78 -6.58 6.54 14.18
C ARG A 78 -7.30 6.97 15.45
N LEU A 79 -8.63 6.81 15.55
CA LEU A 79 -9.39 7.21 16.73
C LEU A 79 -9.94 5.99 17.48
N VAL A 80 -10.70 5.14 16.79
CA VAL A 80 -11.41 4.03 17.43
C VAL A 80 -10.45 2.90 17.81
N PHE A 81 -9.51 2.54 16.94
CA PHE A 81 -8.61 1.41 17.15
C PHE A 81 -7.67 1.62 18.33
N PRO A 82 -6.95 2.75 18.48
CA PRO A 82 -6.14 3.01 19.67
C PRO A 82 -6.98 2.97 20.95
N LEU A 83 -8.20 3.50 20.90
CA LEU A 83 -9.12 3.48 22.04
C LEU A 83 -9.53 2.05 22.43
N VAL A 84 -9.87 1.22 21.45
CA VAL A 84 -10.22 -0.19 21.66
C VAL A 84 -9.03 -0.98 22.20
N VAL A 85 -7.83 -0.73 21.67
CA VAL A 85 -6.58 -1.34 22.13
C VAL A 85 -6.32 -1.01 23.59
N VAL A 86 -6.44 0.25 23.99
CA VAL A 86 -6.23 0.67 25.38
C VAL A 86 -7.33 0.11 26.29
N ALA A 87 -8.59 0.15 25.86
CA ALA A 87 -9.71 -0.39 26.64
C ALA A 87 -9.54 -1.89 26.93
N ILE A 88 -9.20 -2.68 25.90
CA ILE A 88 -8.98 -4.12 26.06
C ILE A 88 -7.67 -4.39 26.81
N GLY A 89 -6.59 -3.69 26.44
CA GLY A 89 -5.25 -3.93 26.96
C GLY A 89 -5.07 -3.56 28.42
N ALA A 90 -5.74 -2.50 28.87
CA ALA A 90 -5.72 -2.03 30.26
C ALA A 90 -6.96 -2.44 31.06
N HIS A 91 -7.86 -3.26 30.47
CA HIS A 91 -9.13 -3.67 31.08
C HIS A 91 -9.97 -2.48 31.58
N LEU A 92 -10.01 -1.41 30.79
CA LEU A 92 -10.79 -0.22 31.07
C LEU A 92 -12.11 -0.26 30.29
N ASP A 93 -13.17 0.28 30.89
CA ASP A 93 -14.40 0.53 30.15
C ASP A 93 -14.13 1.51 28.99
N PRO A 94 -14.80 1.37 27.82
CA PRO A 94 -14.55 2.23 26.66
C PRO A 94 -14.72 3.72 26.95
N ILE A 95 -15.66 4.06 27.84
CA ILE A 95 -15.91 5.45 28.27
C ILE A 95 -14.74 5.96 29.12
N GLU A 96 -14.16 5.12 29.98
CA GLU A 96 -13.04 5.49 30.81
C GLU A 96 -11.76 5.65 29.98
N ALA A 97 -11.53 4.77 29.01
CA ALA A 97 -10.44 4.92 28.05
C ALA A 97 -10.58 6.24 27.25
N LEU A 98 -11.80 6.64 26.88
CA LEU A 98 -12.06 7.89 26.18
C LEU A 98 -11.83 9.10 27.10
N ARG A 99 -12.26 9.01 28.36
CA ARG A 99 -11.97 10.04 29.37
C ARG A 99 -10.48 10.20 29.60
N LEU A 100 -9.73 9.10 29.66
CA LEU A 100 -8.28 9.12 29.81
C LEU A 100 -7.60 9.79 28.62
N ALA A 101 -8.06 9.47 27.39
CA ALA A 101 -7.57 10.12 26.18
C ALA A 101 -7.86 11.62 26.19
N MET A 102 -9.09 12.02 26.51
CA MET A 102 -9.54 13.42 26.50
C MET A 102 -8.94 14.29 27.60
N ASN A 103 -8.32 13.70 28.62
CA ASN A 103 -7.72 14.42 29.75
C ASN A 103 -6.26 14.02 29.93
N PRO A 104 -5.37 14.36 28.97
CA PRO A 104 -3.96 14.04 29.10
C PRO A 104 -3.33 14.81 30.28
N PRO A 105 -2.32 14.23 30.95
CA PRO A 105 -1.62 14.92 32.04
C PRO A 105 -0.84 16.14 31.53
N ALA A 106 -0.67 17.13 32.41
CA ALA A 106 -0.01 18.38 32.07
C ALA A 106 1.42 18.14 31.54
N GLY A 107 1.77 18.79 30.42
CA GLY A 107 3.08 18.67 29.79
C GLY A 107 3.37 17.33 29.12
N GLY A 108 2.35 16.48 28.89
CA GLY A 108 2.54 15.18 28.23
C GLY A 108 3.25 14.15 29.11
N ALA A 109 3.08 14.24 30.43
CA ALA A 109 3.72 13.30 31.35
C ALA A 109 3.23 11.84 31.11
N PRO A 110 4.09 10.83 31.29
CA PRO A 110 3.67 9.43 31.14
C PRO A 110 2.71 8.96 32.26
N PHE A 111 2.72 9.63 33.40
CA PHE A 111 1.87 9.30 34.54
C PHE A 111 1.20 10.54 35.12
N PHE A 112 -0.02 10.36 35.64
CA PHE A 112 -0.70 11.35 36.44
C PHE A 112 -0.04 11.51 37.82
N PRO A 113 -0.25 12.63 38.53
CA PRO A 113 0.28 12.82 39.89
C PRO A 113 -0.17 11.76 40.91
N ASP A 114 -1.28 11.08 40.65
CA ASP A 114 -1.82 9.99 41.46
C ASP A 114 -1.19 8.61 41.14
N GLY A 115 -0.24 8.56 40.19
CA GLY A 115 0.47 7.35 39.79
C GLY A 115 -0.22 6.52 38.70
N ARG A 116 -1.39 6.94 38.19
CA ARG A 116 -2.04 6.24 37.07
C ARG A 116 -1.30 6.49 35.75
N PRO A 117 -1.21 5.50 34.85
CA PRO A 117 -0.59 5.68 33.53
C PRO A 117 -1.45 6.59 32.65
N SER A 118 -0.80 7.37 31.79
CA SER A 118 -1.48 8.15 30.76
C SER A 118 -2.03 7.26 29.65
N TYR A 119 -2.94 7.81 28.84
CA TYR A 119 -3.45 7.11 27.66
C TYR A 119 -2.32 6.69 26.71
N GLU A 120 -1.35 7.59 26.48
CA GLU A 120 -0.18 7.34 25.66
C GLU A 120 0.68 6.20 26.22
N THR A 121 0.91 6.17 27.53
CA THR A 121 1.68 5.08 28.16
C THR A 121 0.98 3.73 28.00
N LEU A 122 -0.34 3.67 28.21
CA LEU A 122 -1.10 2.43 27.98
C LEU A 122 -1.09 1.99 26.51
N LEU A 123 -1.13 2.94 25.58
CA LEU A 123 -1.07 2.64 24.15
C LEU A 123 0.32 2.13 23.74
N ASN A 124 1.39 2.77 24.23
CA ASN A 124 2.77 2.31 24.06
C ASN A 124 2.99 0.91 24.67
N ASP A 125 2.37 0.61 25.80
CA ASP A 125 2.46 -0.70 26.42
C ASP A 125 1.82 -1.82 25.57
N ALA A 126 0.84 -1.45 24.73
CA ALA A 126 0.21 -2.35 23.77
C ALA A 126 1.00 -2.48 22.45
N ASN A 127 2.02 -1.65 22.20
CA ASN A 127 2.82 -1.68 20.97
C ASN A 127 3.33 -3.08 20.61
N PRO A 128 3.93 -3.88 21.53
CA PRO A 128 4.45 -5.20 21.16
C PRO A 128 3.37 -6.17 20.64
N LYS A 129 2.11 -6.02 21.08
CA LYS A 129 0.97 -6.82 20.59
C LYS A 129 0.69 -6.49 19.13
N ILE A 130 0.54 -5.19 18.85
CA ILE A 130 0.12 -4.69 17.54
C ILE A 130 1.25 -4.89 16.52
N ALA A 131 2.48 -4.57 16.92
CA ALA A 131 3.65 -4.70 16.08
C ALA A 131 3.93 -6.17 15.71
N ALA A 132 3.77 -7.11 16.65
CA ALA A 132 3.88 -8.54 16.33
C ALA A 132 2.76 -9.03 15.41
N PHE A 133 1.51 -8.63 15.66
CA PHE A 133 0.37 -8.99 14.82
C PHE A 133 0.54 -8.48 13.38
N GLY A 134 0.74 -7.17 13.22
CA GLY A 134 0.90 -6.53 11.90
C GLY A 134 2.19 -6.96 11.23
N GLY A 135 3.31 -6.99 11.97
CA GLY A 135 4.61 -7.41 11.46
C GLY A 135 4.59 -8.82 10.87
N MET A 136 3.94 -9.78 11.55
CA MET A 136 3.82 -11.15 11.02
C MET A 136 2.88 -11.25 9.81
N PHE A 137 1.77 -10.50 9.80
CA PHE A 137 0.86 -10.43 8.66
C PHE A 137 1.59 -9.88 7.41
N LEU A 138 2.30 -8.76 7.56
CA LEU A 138 3.04 -8.11 6.48
C LEU A 138 4.26 -8.92 6.05
N LEU A 139 4.91 -9.63 6.98
CA LEU A 139 6.03 -10.50 6.66
C LEU A 139 5.58 -11.63 5.74
N LEU A 140 4.47 -12.31 6.05
CA LEU A 140 3.94 -13.37 5.18
C LEU A 140 3.56 -12.83 3.81
N LEU A 141 2.92 -11.67 3.75
CA LEU A 141 2.60 -10.98 2.51
C LEU A 141 3.86 -10.71 1.67
N PHE A 142 4.88 -10.13 2.28
CA PHE A 142 6.15 -9.86 1.62
C PHE A 142 6.83 -11.16 1.15
N LEU A 143 6.88 -12.19 2.01
CA LEU A 143 7.52 -13.46 1.68
C LEU A 143 6.80 -14.18 0.54
N ASN A 144 5.46 -14.23 0.56
CA ASN A 144 4.69 -14.85 -0.52
C ASN A 144 4.84 -14.09 -1.83
N TYR A 145 4.91 -12.76 -1.79
CA TYR A 145 5.28 -11.99 -2.97
C TYR A 145 6.70 -12.34 -3.41
N ILE A 146 7.74 -12.14 -2.60
CA ILE A 146 9.14 -12.25 -3.04
C ILE A 146 9.53 -13.65 -3.53
N CYS A 147 8.90 -14.69 -2.96
CA CYS A 147 9.10 -16.08 -3.33
C CYS A 147 8.26 -16.55 -4.53
N ALA A 148 7.32 -15.75 -5.03
CA ALA A 148 6.58 -16.06 -6.24
C ALA A 148 7.44 -15.90 -7.50
N GLN A 149 7.23 -16.76 -8.50
CA GLN A 149 7.88 -16.60 -9.81
C GLN A 149 7.24 -15.44 -10.56
N ARG A 150 8.08 -14.55 -11.09
CA ARG A 150 7.69 -13.39 -11.89
C ARG A 150 8.60 -13.22 -13.09
N GLU A 151 8.05 -12.67 -14.17
CA GLU A 151 8.78 -12.35 -15.40
C GLU A 151 9.75 -11.18 -15.21
N VAL A 152 9.32 -10.18 -14.43
CA VAL A 152 10.10 -9.01 -14.07
C VAL A 152 10.63 -9.16 -12.65
N THR A 153 11.90 -8.81 -12.44
CA THR A 153 12.52 -8.72 -11.12
C THR A 153 13.28 -7.41 -10.99
N TRP A 154 13.12 -6.69 -9.87
CA TRP A 154 13.86 -5.44 -9.64
C TRP A 154 15.25 -5.75 -9.08
N LEU A 155 15.31 -6.34 -7.88
CA LEU A 155 16.54 -6.80 -7.24
C LEU A 155 16.86 -8.24 -7.68
N SER A 156 17.18 -8.41 -8.97
CA SER A 156 17.31 -9.73 -9.63
C SER A 156 18.29 -10.70 -8.92
N TRP A 157 19.31 -10.17 -8.24
CA TRP A 157 20.29 -10.97 -7.49
C TRP A 157 19.72 -11.60 -6.22
N LEU A 158 18.65 -11.01 -5.66
CA LEU A 158 17.98 -11.46 -4.44
C LEU A 158 16.64 -12.13 -4.75
N GLU A 159 15.85 -11.56 -5.65
CA GLU A 159 14.52 -12.06 -6.02
C GLU A 159 14.57 -13.43 -6.72
N ARG A 160 15.52 -13.66 -7.63
CA ARG A 160 15.59 -14.93 -8.38
C ARG A 160 15.97 -16.13 -7.49
N PRO A 161 16.96 -16.03 -6.57
CA PRO A 161 17.21 -17.10 -5.60
C PRO A 161 16.01 -17.36 -4.69
N LEU A 162 15.37 -16.30 -4.15
CA LEU A 162 14.22 -16.44 -3.27
C LEU A 162 13.02 -17.09 -3.98
N ALA A 163 12.75 -16.73 -5.24
CA ALA A 163 11.72 -17.35 -6.06
C ALA A 163 12.00 -18.84 -6.37
N ARG A 164 13.27 -19.24 -6.45
CA ARG A 164 13.65 -20.65 -6.65
C ARG A 164 13.38 -21.49 -5.41
N ILE A 165 13.63 -20.93 -4.23
CA ILE A 165 13.40 -21.56 -2.93
C ILE A 165 11.89 -21.56 -2.60
N GLY A 166 11.17 -20.54 -3.04
CA GLY A 166 9.71 -20.42 -2.93
C GLY A 166 8.89 -21.52 -3.59
N ARG A 167 9.50 -22.42 -4.38
CA ARG A 167 8.83 -23.61 -4.94
C ARG A 167 8.33 -24.57 -3.87
N PHE A 168 8.88 -24.50 -2.66
CA PHE A 168 8.35 -25.24 -1.51
C PHE A 168 7.23 -24.41 -0.87
N SER A 169 5.98 -24.87 -1.00
CA SER A 169 4.78 -24.14 -0.55
C SER A 169 4.81 -23.72 0.93
N MET A 170 5.51 -24.46 1.78
CA MET A 170 5.63 -24.17 3.22
C MET A 170 6.85 -23.30 3.57
N PHE A 171 7.71 -22.94 2.62
CA PHE A 171 8.95 -22.21 2.90
C PHE A 171 8.67 -20.86 3.56
N THR A 172 7.72 -20.09 3.03
CA THR A 172 7.35 -18.76 3.55
C THR A 172 6.80 -18.86 4.98
N VAL A 173 5.98 -19.89 5.25
CA VAL A 173 5.44 -20.18 6.58
C VAL A 173 6.54 -20.54 7.58
N VAL A 174 7.50 -21.38 7.18
CA VAL A 174 8.63 -21.77 8.05
C VAL A 174 9.50 -20.57 8.41
N ILE A 175 9.84 -19.72 7.43
CA ILE A 175 10.61 -18.50 7.68
C ILE A 175 9.84 -17.55 8.60
N ALA A 176 8.54 -17.39 8.39
CA ALA A 176 7.69 -16.58 9.26
C ALA A 176 7.66 -17.14 10.70
N LEU A 177 7.50 -18.46 10.89
CA LEU A 177 7.55 -19.06 12.23
C LEU A 177 8.91 -18.86 12.91
N ILE A 178 10.01 -19.02 12.17
CA ILE A 178 11.35 -18.74 12.70
C ILE A 178 11.47 -17.27 13.12
N ALA A 179 11.03 -16.34 12.27
CA ALA A 179 11.04 -14.92 12.59
C ALA A 179 10.19 -14.61 13.82
N LEU A 180 9.01 -15.23 13.98
CA LEU A 180 8.16 -15.09 15.16
C LEU A 180 8.85 -15.58 16.43
N VAL A 181 9.46 -16.78 16.38
CA VAL A 181 10.19 -17.35 17.52
C VAL A 181 11.39 -16.47 17.90
N LEU A 182 12.15 -15.98 16.93
CA LEU A 182 13.26 -15.06 17.18
C LEU A 182 12.77 -13.72 17.75
N THR A 183 11.66 -13.19 17.23
CA THR A 183 11.07 -11.94 17.74
C THR A 183 10.62 -12.11 19.19
N ALA A 184 9.89 -13.19 19.49
CA ALA A 184 9.45 -13.47 20.85
C ALA A 184 10.61 -13.80 21.82
N GLY A 185 11.65 -14.48 21.35
CA GLY A 185 12.75 -14.95 22.19
C GLY A 185 13.91 -13.97 22.38
N VAL A 186 14.14 -13.07 21.41
CA VAL A 186 15.30 -12.16 21.39
C VAL A 186 14.90 -10.70 21.53
N LEU A 187 13.80 -10.29 20.88
CA LEU A 187 13.39 -8.89 20.79
C LEU A 187 12.35 -8.54 21.86
N ALA A 188 11.42 -9.43 22.19
CA ALA A 188 10.34 -9.12 23.12
C ALA A 188 10.87 -8.69 24.51
N PRO A 189 10.28 -7.64 25.12
CA PRO A 189 10.61 -7.22 26.48
C PRO A 189 10.44 -8.37 27.49
N ASN A 190 11.28 -8.37 28.53
CA ASN A 190 11.29 -9.38 29.60
C ASN A 190 9.90 -9.49 30.26
N ASN A 191 9.08 -10.48 29.83
CA ASN A 191 7.69 -10.80 30.24
C ASN A 191 6.61 -10.67 29.14
N LYS A 192 6.93 -10.24 27.91
CA LYS A 192 5.96 -10.12 26.81
C LYS A 192 6.14 -11.15 25.68
N ALA A 193 6.99 -12.16 25.86
CA ALA A 193 7.30 -13.16 24.83
C ALA A 193 6.08 -14.01 24.42
N ASP A 194 5.27 -14.42 25.40
CA ASP A 194 3.99 -15.10 25.20
C ASP A 194 2.99 -14.22 24.42
N VAL A 195 2.93 -12.95 24.78
CA VAL A 195 2.08 -11.95 24.14
C VAL A 195 2.47 -11.74 22.67
N VAL A 196 3.77 -11.63 22.39
CA VAL A 196 4.31 -11.52 21.01
C VAL A 196 4.01 -12.79 20.22
N MET A 197 4.20 -13.97 20.81
CA MET A 197 3.93 -15.25 20.16
C MET A 197 2.46 -15.39 19.77
N VAL A 198 1.54 -15.12 20.71
CA VAL A 198 0.09 -15.20 20.46
C VAL A 198 -0.35 -14.17 19.42
N SER A 199 0.11 -12.91 19.56
CA SER A 199 -0.28 -11.84 18.64
C SER A 199 0.25 -12.08 17.23
N GLY A 200 1.51 -12.51 17.10
CA GLY A 200 2.11 -12.87 15.82
C GLY A 200 1.43 -14.08 15.18
N ALA A 201 1.07 -15.11 15.96
CA ALA A 201 0.30 -16.25 15.45
C ALA A 201 -1.10 -15.82 14.96
N LEU A 202 -1.78 -14.90 15.65
CA LEU A 202 -3.04 -14.33 15.19
C LEU A 202 -2.87 -13.50 13.90
N GLY A 203 -1.75 -12.79 13.76
CA GLY A 203 -1.38 -12.10 12.51
C GLY A 203 -1.22 -13.08 11.34
N MET A 204 -0.51 -14.19 11.57
CA MET A 204 -0.38 -15.27 10.59
C MET A 204 -1.72 -15.92 10.24
N ALA A 205 -2.55 -16.22 11.25
CA ALA A 205 -3.88 -16.77 11.04
C ALA A 205 -4.76 -15.83 10.20
N THR A 206 -4.71 -14.53 10.49
CA THR A 206 -5.43 -13.50 9.72
C THR A 206 -4.95 -13.48 8.27
N TYR A 207 -3.64 -13.56 8.04
CA TYR A 207 -3.08 -13.68 6.69
C TYR A 207 -3.65 -14.89 5.96
N PHE A 208 -3.60 -16.09 6.56
CA PHE A 208 -4.11 -17.30 5.93
C PHE A 208 -5.63 -17.28 5.69
N LEU A 209 -6.40 -16.62 6.56
CA LEU A 209 -7.82 -16.43 6.35
C LEU A 209 -8.09 -15.53 5.14
N VAL A 210 -7.37 -14.41 5.02
CA VAL A 210 -7.54 -13.48 3.90
C VAL A 210 -7.05 -14.08 2.58
N ASP A 211 -5.89 -14.72 2.59
CA ASP A 211 -5.24 -15.34 1.42
C ASP A 211 -5.95 -16.63 0.99
N GLY A 212 -6.18 -17.56 1.93
CA GLY A 212 -6.77 -18.87 1.67
C GLY A 212 -8.23 -18.82 1.23
N LEU A 213 -9.01 -17.86 1.75
CA LEU A 213 -10.38 -17.64 1.27
C LEU A 213 -10.38 -17.00 -0.12
N GLY A 214 -9.41 -16.13 -0.45
CA GLY A 214 -9.25 -15.59 -1.81
C GLY A 214 -9.06 -16.69 -2.87
N ALA A 215 -8.14 -17.62 -2.62
CA ALA A 215 -7.79 -18.69 -3.56
C ALA A 215 -8.91 -19.72 -3.80
N HIS A 216 -9.78 -19.98 -2.80
CA HIS A 216 -10.91 -20.88 -2.98
C HIS A 216 -11.98 -20.28 -3.91
N PHE A 217 -12.16 -18.96 -3.90
CA PHE A 217 -13.21 -18.30 -4.68
C PHE A 217 -12.79 -17.90 -6.10
N GLU A 218 -11.49 -17.77 -6.38
CA GLU A 218 -10.99 -17.61 -7.76
C GLU A 218 -11.23 -18.86 -8.62
N ASN A 219 -11.20 -20.04 -8.01
CA ASN A 219 -11.44 -21.32 -8.69
C ASN A 219 -12.92 -21.61 -8.99
N GLU A 220 -13.86 -20.83 -8.46
CA GLU A 220 -15.32 -21.04 -8.62
C GLU A 220 -15.96 -20.17 -9.71
N GLN A 221 -15.20 -19.36 -10.46
CA GLN A 221 -15.70 -18.64 -11.65
C GLN A 221 -15.17 -19.24 -12.96
N PRO A 222 -15.74 -20.36 -13.46
CA PRO A 222 -15.48 -20.83 -14.81
C PRO A 222 -16.30 -19.99 -15.79
N GLY A 223 -15.73 -18.96 -16.41
CA GLY A 223 -16.47 -18.28 -17.47
C GLY A 223 -16.03 -16.93 -18.05
N GLN A 224 -14.82 -16.40 -17.81
CA GLN A 224 -14.37 -15.21 -18.54
C GLN A 224 -12.99 -15.47 -19.15
N GLY A 225 -12.95 -15.48 -20.49
CA GLY A 225 -11.76 -15.79 -21.28
C GLY A 225 -10.62 -14.77 -21.12
N PRO A 226 -9.47 -15.04 -21.77
CA PRO A 226 -8.25 -14.27 -21.58
C PRO A 226 -8.35 -12.91 -22.30
N SER A 227 -8.94 -11.91 -21.65
CA SER A 227 -8.82 -10.53 -22.12
C SER A 227 -8.73 -9.56 -20.94
N ARG A 228 -7.56 -8.91 -20.82
CA ARG A 228 -7.11 -8.03 -19.73
C ARG A 228 -7.06 -8.70 -18.35
N ALA A 229 -6.07 -8.30 -17.55
CA ALA A 229 -5.91 -8.71 -16.17
C ALA A 229 -7.29 -8.71 -15.48
N ALA A 230 -7.80 -9.91 -15.19
CA ALA A 230 -9.15 -10.08 -14.66
C ALA A 230 -9.23 -9.29 -13.35
N LEU A 231 -9.97 -8.19 -13.36
CA LEU A 231 -10.09 -7.35 -12.18
C LEU A 231 -10.81 -8.17 -11.10
N LEU A 232 -10.30 -8.10 -9.87
CA LEU A 232 -10.92 -8.77 -8.75
C LEU A 232 -12.35 -8.23 -8.57
N THR A 233 -13.32 -9.15 -8.51
CA THR A 233 -14.74 -8.86 -8.26
C THR A 233 -15.29 -9.79 -7.18
N GLY A 234 -16.51 -9.51 -6.69
CA GLY A 234 -17.19 -10.35 -5.71
C GLY A 234 -16.38 -10.58 -4.43
N ARG A 235 -16.25 -11.85 -4.03
CA ARG A 235 -15.59 -12.26 -2.77
C ARG A 235 -14.08 -12.01 -2.78
N ALA A 236 -13.41 -12.23 -3.91
CA ALA A 236 -11.97 -11.99 -4.03
C ALA A 236 -11.63 -10.51 -3.79
N ALA A 237 -12.46 -9.61 -4.32
CA ALA A 237 -12.30 -8.18 -4.04
C ALA A 237 -12.73 -7.76 -2.63
N PHE A 238 -13.66 -8.47 -1.98
CA PHE A 238 -13.91 -8.27 -0.55
C PHE A 238 -12.68 -8.61 0.29
N PHE A 239 -12.01 -9.73 0.04
CA PHE A 239 -10.77 -10.07 0.75
C PHE A 239 -9.63 -9.11 0.40
N GLY A 240 -9.54 -8.65 -0.84
CA GLY A 240 -8.63 -7.56 -1.22
C GLY A 240 -8.93 -6.24 -0.48
N PHE A 241 -10.20 -5.95 -0.17
CA PHE A 241 -10.59 -4.83 0.66
C PHE A 241 -10.18 -5.03 2.12
N VAL A 242 -10.48 -6.17 2.73
CA VAL A 242 -10.04 -6.50 4.11
C VAL A 242 -8.51 -6.43 4.22
N TYR A 243 -7.82 -6.96 3.21
CA TYR A 243 -6.37 -6.89 3.08
C TYR A 243 -5.86 -5.43 3.10
N LEU A 244 -6.50 -4.53 2.35
CA LEU A 244 -6.16 -3.11 2.36
C LEU A 244 -6.42 -2.45 3.72
N GLU A 245 -7.51 -2.79 4.40
CA GLU A 245 -7.80 -2.25 5.74
C GLU A 245 -6.79 -2.75 6.79
N VAL A 246 -6.31 -4.00 6.69
CA VAL A 246 -5.27 -4.52 7.60
C VAL A 246 -3.91 -3.88 7.32
N LEU A 247 -3.59 -3.60 6.04
CA LEU A 247 -2.43 -2.79 5.68
C LEU A 247 -2.51 -1.40 6.32
N ASP A 248 -3.62 -0.69 6.07
CA ASP A 248 -3.85 0.64 6.64
C ASP A 248 -3.79 0.61 8.16
N ALA A 249 -4.29 -0.44 8.80
CA ALA A 249 -4.22 -0.60 10.23
C ALA A 249 -2.78 -0.69 10.76
N SER A 250 -1.97 -1.52 10.10
CA SER A 250 -0.58 -1.76 10.49
C SER A 250 0.25 -0.50 10.31
N PHE A 251 0.08 0.18 9.18
CA PHE A 251 0.76 1.41 8.84
C PHE A 251 0.32 2.62 9.68
N SER A 252 -0.97 2.69 10.01
CA SER A 252 -1.53 3.80 10.79
C SER A 252 -1.06 3.77 12.25
N PHE A 253 -0.66 2.62 12.78
CA PHE A 253 -0.25 2.52 14.18
C PHE A 253 1.03 3.30 14.46
N ASP A 254 2.05 3.17 13.60
CA ASP A 254 3.31 3.93 13.73
C ASP A 254 3.06 5.45 13.63
N GLY A 255 2.16 5.87 12.73
CA GLY A 255 1.73 7.27 12.64
C GLY A 255 1.12 7.77 13.95
N VAL A 256 0.20 7.01 14.55
CA VAL A 256 -0.45 7.37 15.83
C VAL A 256 0.55 7.46 16.97
N ILE A 257 1.51 6.53 17.07
CA ILE A 257 2.58 6.60 18.09
C ILE A 257 3.46 7.83 17.86
N GLY A 258 3.88 8.09 16.62
CA GLY A 258 4.66 9.28 16.27
C GLY A 258 3.94 10.60 16.53
N ALA A 259 2.60 10.62 16.48
CA ALA A 259 1.80 11.81 16.78
C ALA A 259 1.94 12.26 18.25
N PHE A 260 2.08 11.31 19.18
CA PHE A 260 2.25 11.60 20.61
C PHE A 260 3.56 12.32 20.91
N ALA A 261 4.59 12.17 20.07
CA ALA A 261 5.82 12.94 20.18
C ALA A 261 5.62 14.44 19.89
N ILE A 262 4.53 14.83 19.21
CA ILE A 262 4.18 16.22 18.90
C ILE A 262 3.08 16.75 19.81
N SER A 263 2.04 15.96 20.09
CA SER A 263 0.92 16.38 20.92
C SER A 263 0.25 15.20 21.61
N ALA A 264 -0.16 15.37 22.86
CA ALA A 264 -0.99 14.42 23.59
C ALA A 264 -2.49 14.73 23.50
N ASP A 265 -2.89 15.82 22.82
CA ASP A 265 -4.29 16.21 22.69
C ASP A 265 -4.97 15.41 21.56
N PRO A 266 -5.96 14.56 21.85
CA PRO A 266 -6.62 13.73 20.83
C PRO A 266 -7.34 14.54 19.75
N ILE A 267 -7.83 15.74 20.07
CA ILE A 267 -8.50 16.62 19.09
C ILE A 267 -7.47 17.14 18.10
N VAL A 268 -6.31 17.59 18.59
CA VAL A 268 -5.20 18.06 17.74
C VAL A 268 -4.68 16.92 16.86
N ILE A 269 -4.51 15.71 17.42
CA ILE A 269 -4.14 14.50 16.67
C ILE A 269 -5.20 14.17 15.61
N ALA A 270 -6.49 14.16 15.96
CA ALA A 270 -7.57 13.83 15.04
C ALA A 270 -7.68 14.84 13.88
N LEU A 271 -7.47 16.13 14.13
CA LEU A 271 -7.46 17.16 13.09
C LEU A 271 -6.24 17.01 12.16
N GLY A 272 -5.05 16.81 12.72
CA GLY A 272 -3.79 16.72 11.98
C GLY A 272 -3.62 15.40 11.24
N LEU A 273 -3.43 14.30 11.97
CA LEU A 273 -3.26 12.96 11.38
C LEU A 273 -4.54 12.50 10.66
N GLY A 274 -5.67 12.57 11.36
CA GLY A 274 -6.94 12.02 10.89
C GLY A 274 -7.49 12.80 9.69
N LEU A 275 -7.86 14.07 9.87
CA LEU A 275 -8.52 14.81 8.82
C LEU A 275 -7.57 15.30 7.73
N ILE A 276 -6.48 15.99 8.09
CA ILE A 276 -5.56 16.52 7.07
C ILE A 276 -4.81 15.37 6.41
N GLY A 277 -4.03 14.64 7.20
CA GLY A 277 -3.11 13.64 6.69
C GLY A 277 -3.82 12.56 5.87
N ALA A 278 -4.83 11.89 6.43
CA ALA A 278 -5.50 10.81 5.71
C ALA A 278 -6.26 11.31 4.46
N MET A 279 -6.77 12.55 4.43
CA MET A 279 -7.34 13.12 3.19
C MET A 279 -6.30 13.38 2.11
N PHE A 280 -5.06 13.73 2.48
CA PHE A 280 -3.97 13.85 1.52
C PHE A 280 -3.47 12.49 1.05
N VAL A 281 -3.27 11.53 1.96
CA VAL A 281 -2.94 10.13 1.65
C VAL A 281 -3.96 9.54 0.67
N ARG A 282 -5.26 9.75 0.94
CA ARG A 282 -6.35 9.40 0.02
C ARG A 282 -6.12 9.94 -1.38
N SER A 283 -5.89 11.24 -1.48
CA SER A 283 -5.76 11.93 -2.75
C SER A 283 -4.52 11.46 -3.51
N ILE A 284 -3.45 11.13 -2.81
CA ILE A 284 -2.26 10.49 -3.40
C ILE A 284 -2.63 9.11 -3.95
N THR A 285 -3.30 8.24 -3.18
CA THR A 285 -3.74 6.91 -3.65
C THR A 285 -4.65 7.03 -4.88
N VAL A 286 -5.67 7.90 -4.83
CA VAL A 286 -6.58 8.15 -5.97
C VAL A 286 -5.79 8.63 -7.18
N TYR A 287 -4.85 9.54 -6.98
CA TYR A 287 -4.04 10.10 -8.06
C TYR A 287 -3.19 9.03 -8.73
N LEU A 288 -2.51 8.18 -7.95
CA LEU A 288 -1.66 7.09 -8.43
C LEU A 288 -2.47 6.03 -9.19
N VAL A 289 -3.64 5.64 -8.66
CA VAL A 289 -4.52 4.66 -9.32
C VAL A 289 -5.07 5.21 -10.64
N ARG A 290 -5.56 6.46 -10.65
CA ARG A 290 -6.19 7.03 -11.85
C ARG A 290 -5.20 7.41 -12.95
N ARG A 291 -3.99 7.82 -12.59
CA ARG A 291 -2.96 8.13 -13.58
C ARG A 291 -2.43 6.87 -14.27
N GLY A 292 -2.66 5.69 -13.71
CA GLY A 292 -2.02 4.47 -14.18
C GLY A 292 -0.49 4.55 -14.09
N THR A 293 0.06 5.45 -13.27
CA THR A 293 1.51 5.65 -13.15
C THR A 293 2.23 4.37 -12.76
N LEU A 294 1.58 3.50 -11.97
CA LEU A 294 2.14 2.18 -11.67
C LEU A 294 2.32 1.28 -12.90
N ALA A 295 1.44 1.36 -13.88
CA ALA A 295 1.59 0.62 -15.14
C ALA A 295 2.70 1.19 -16.03
N GLU A 296 3.02 2.48 -15.90
CA GLU A 296 4.12 3.13 -16.61
C GLU A 296 5.49 2.83 -15.99
N TYR A 297 5.55 2.50 -14.69
CA TYR A 297 6.79 2.25 -13.94
C TYR A 297 6.92 0.80 -13.50
N ILE A 298 7.63 0.02 -14.33
CA ILE A 298 7.76 -1.43 -14.22
C ILE A 298 8.22 -1.96 -12.84
N TYR A 299 9.06 -1.22 -12.11
CA TYR A 299 9.58 -1.65 -10.79
C TYR A 299 8.80 -1.07 -9.61
N LEU A 300 7.81 -0.20 -9.83
CA LEU A 300 7.13 0.49 -8.73
C LEU A 300 6.32 -0.47 -7.85
N GLU A 301 5.72 -1.51 -8.45
CA GLU A 301 5.07 -2.59 -7.71
C GLU A 301 6.06 -3.39 -6.85
N HIS A 302 7.26 -3.67 -7.38
CA HIS A 302 8.31 -4.36 -6.64
C HIS A 302 8.77 -3.51 -5.45
N GLY A 303 9.00 -2.21 -5.68
CA GLY A 303 9.34 -1.25 -4.63
C GLY A 303 8.30 -1.23 -3.52
N ALA A 304 7.01 -1.25 -3.87
CA ALA A 304 5.92 -1.29 -2.89
C ALA A 304 5.99 -2.54 -1.99
N HIS A 305 6.24 -3.72 -2.54
CA HIS A 305 6.38 -4.93 -1.74
C HIS A 305 7.68 -4.95 -0.91
N TRP A 306 8.77 -4.39 -1.43
CA TRP A 306 9.99 -4.20 -0.63
C TRP A 306 9.78 -3.22 0.53
N ALA A 307 8.96 -2.18 0.36
CA ALA A 307 8.57 -1.28 1.43
C ALA A 307 7.71 -2.00 2.49
N ILE A 308 6.77 -2.85 2.07
CA ILE A 308 6.00 -3.73 2.99
C ILE A 308 6.94 -4.64 3.80
N GLY A 309 7.93 -5.27 3.15
CA GLY A 309 8.90 -6.12 3.84
C GLY A 309 9.78 -5.35 4.82
N ALA A 310 10.19 -4.13 4.46
CA ALA A 310 10.91 -3.24 5.36
C ALA A 310 10.07 -2.83 6.57
N LEU A 311 8.79 -2.49 6.37
CA LEU A 311 7.88 -2.20 7.47
C LEU A 311 7.67 -3.42 8.36
N ALA A 312 7.45 -4.61 7.78
CA ALA A 312 7.31 -5.84 8.54
C ALA A 312 8.51 -6.06 9.49
N ALA A 313 9.73 -5.84 8.98
CA ALA A 313 10.94 -5.93 9.80
C ALA A 313 10.99 -4.84 10.88
N ILE A 314 10.64 -3.59 10.54
CA ILE A 314 10.55 -2.47 11.49
C ILE A 314 9.58 -2.79 12.63
N LEU A 315 8.37 -3.26 12.32
CA LEU A 315 7.37 -3.63 13.33
C LEU A 315 7.86 -4.78 14.21
N LEU A 316 8.47 -5.82 13.64
CA LEU A 316 9.01 -6.91 14.46
C LEU A 316 10.14 -6.42 15.38
N VAL A 317 11.00 -5.51 14.92
CA VAL A 317 12.05 -4.92 15.77
C VAL A 317 11.44 -3.96 16.81
N SER A 318 10.37 -3.24 16.46
CA SER A 318 9.72 -2.29 17.36
C SER A 318 9.05 -2.95 18.56
N THR A 319 8.83 -4.27 18.52
CA THR A 319 8.32 -5.03 19.67
C THR A 319 9.18 -4.88 20.92
N GLY A 320 10.50 -4.69 20.76
CA GLY A 320 11.46 -4.55 21.86
C GLY A 320 12.23 -3.24 21.91
N HIS A 321 12.26 -2.51 20.80
CA HIS A 321 13.10 -1.34 20.64
C HIS A 321 12.31 -0.15 20.11
N HIS A 322 12.47 1.01 20.73
CA HIS A 322 11.97 2.25 20.14
C HIS A 322 12.79 2.60 18.90
N LEU A 323 12.11 2.66 17.75
CA LEU A 323 12.70 3.06 16.49
C LEU A 323 12.32 4.50 16.19
N ASN A 324 13.25 5.26 15.61
CA ASN A 324 12.97 6.64 15.22
C ASN A 324 12.04 6.65 14.00
N GLU A 325 10.88 7.28 14.14
CA GLU A 325 9.78 7.32 13.17
C GLU A 325 10.21 8.00 11.86
N VAL A 326 11.11 8.98 11.95
CA VAL A 326 11.67 9.63 10.76
C VAL A 326 12.53 8.66 9.98
N VAL A 327 13.34 7.83 10.66
CA VAL A 327 14.20 6.84 10.00
C VAL A 327 13.35 5.73 9.36
N THR A 328 12.32 5.25 10.06
CA THR A 328 11.43 4.21 9.53
C THR A 328 10.64 4.71 8.32
N GLY A 329 10.05 5.91 8.38
CA GLY A 329 9.33 6.50 7.26
C GLY A 329 10.24 6.83 6.07
N LEU A 330 11.45 7.35 6.31
CA LEU A 330 12.42 7.62 5.24
C LEU A 330 12.89 6.34 4.54
N LEU A 331 12.97 5.20 5.24
CA LEU A 331 13.33 3.93 4.62
C LEU A 331 12.30 3.51 3.56
N GLY A 332 11.01 3.58 3.88
CA GLY A 332 9.93 3.29 2.95
C GLY A 332 9.96 4.22 1.74
N VAL A 333 10.04 5.53 1.98
CA VAL A 333 10.18 6.54 0.91
C VAL A 333 11.41 6.28 0.04
N ALA A 334 12.56 5.96 0.63
CA ALA A 334 13.79 5.68 -0.11
C ALA A 334 13.64 4.47 -1.04
N ILE A 335 13.00 3.39 -0.57
CA ILE A 335 12.72 2.20 -1.39
C ILE A 335 11.81 2.54 -2.57
N ILE A 336 10.70 3.26 -2.32
CA ILE A 336 9.77 3.67 -3.37
C ILE A 336 10.44 4.58 -4.40
N VAL A 337 11.20 5.58 -3.94
CA VAL A 337 11.94 6.50 -4.82
C VAL A 337 13.00 5.74 -5.63
N ALA A 338 13.72 4.79 -5.02
CA ALA A 338 14.70 3.98 -5.74
C ALA A 338 14.05 3.12 -6.83
N ALA A 339 12.88 2.52 -6.56
CA ALA A 339 12.11 1.76 -7.54
C ALA A 339 11.57 2.64 -8.68
N TYR A 340 11.10 3.84 -8.35
CA TYR A 340 10.67 4.84 -9.32
C TYR A 340 11.83 5.30 -10.23
N LEU A 341 12.97 5.69 -9.67
CA LEU A 341 14.15 6.10 -10.43
C LEU A 341 14.69 4.97 -11.31
N SER A 342 14.73 3.74 -10.78
CA SER A 342 15.12 2.55 -11.55
C SER A 342 14.18 2.33 -12.75
N SER A 343 12.88 2.55 -12.56
CA SER A 343 11.89 2.42 -13.64
C SER A 343 12.08 3.50 -14.72
N ILE A 344 12.40 4.74 -14.32
CA ILE A 344 12.74 5.80 -15.29
C ILE A 344 13.97 5.41 -16.11
N VAL A 345 15.02 4.91 -15.46
CA VAL A 345 16.24 4.48 -16.15
C VAL A 345 15.93 3.32 -17.11
N HIS A 346 15.12 2.37 -16.69
CA HIS A 346 14.67 1.27 -17.55
C HIS A 346 13.90 1.78 -18.78
N ASN A 347 12.90 2.65 -18.59
CA ASN A 347 12.11 3.23 -19.67
C ASN A 347 12.97 4.07 -20.64
N ARG A 348 14.00 4.75 -20.14
CA ARG A 348 14.95 5.49 -21.00
C ARG A 348 15.80 4.55 -21.86
N ARG A 349 16.24 3.42 -21.31
CA ARG A 349 17.06 2.43 -22.03
C ARG A 349 16.27 1.62 -23.06
N HIS A 350 14.98 1.42 -22.83
CA HIS A 350 14.09 0.65 -23.70
C HIS A 350 13.18 1.52 -24.57
N ARG A 351 13.30 2.85 -24.49
CA ARG A 351 12.73 3.73 -25.50
C ARG A 351 13.54 3.51 -26.77
N ALA A 352 12.93 2.86 -27.77
CA ALA A 352 13.53 2.76 -29.09
C ALA A 352 13.97 4.18 -29.54
N PRO A 353 15.17 4.35 -30.12
CA PRO A 353 15.45 5.59 -30.82
C PRO A 353 14.31 5.78 -31.81
N ALA A 354 13.61 6.91 -31.72
CA ALA A 354 12.65 7.28 -32.75
C ALA A 354 13.41 7.17 -34.06
N ALA A 355 13.01 6.23 -34.93
CA ALA A 355 13.55 6.15 -36.26
C ALA A 355 13.41 7.56 -36.83
N THR A 356 14.54 8.24 -36.99
CA THR A 356 14.57 9.58 -37.56
C THR A 356 13.88 9.45 -38.91
N GLU A 357 12.94 10.33 -39.25
CA GLU A 357 12.19 10.29 -40.53
C GLU A 357 13.11 10.08 -41.75
N THR A 358 14.39 10.43 -41.62
CA THR A 358 15.48 10.17 -42.56
C THR A 358 15.70 8.68 -42.91
N GLU A 359 15.47 7.73 -42.00
CA GLU A 359 15.63 6.28 -42.28
C GLU A 359 14.46 5.72 -43.09
N LEU A 360 13.24 6.24 -42.89
CA LEU A 360 12.06 5.89 -43.68
C LEU A 360 12.10 6.53 -45.09
N GLU A 361 12.68 7.72 -45.20
CA GLU A 361 12.90 8.38 -46.50
C GLU A 361 13.96 7.66 -47.33
N HIS A 362 15.05 7.16 -46.73
CA HIS A 362 16.06 6.35 -47.42
C HIS A 362 15.55 4.97 -47.85
N LEU A 363 14.62 4.37 -47.11
CA LEU A 363 13.94 3.12 -47.51
C LEU A 363 12.91 3.34 -48.63
N SER A 364 12.33 4.55 -48.73
CA SER A 364 11.38 4.92 -49.78
C SER A 364 12.05 5.38 -51.09
N LEU A 365 13.28 5.91 -51.04
CA LEU A 365 13.96 6.49 -52.20
C LEU A 365 14.91 5.51 -52.92
N GLY A 366 15.11 4.29 -52.40
CA GLY A 366 15.99 3.26 -52.97
C GLY A 366 15.30 2.20 -53.84
N GLY A 367 14.01 2.35 -54.14
CA GLY A 367 13.23 1.32 -54.83
C GLY A 367 13.13 1.52 -56.33
N ASP A 368 14.16 1.14 -57.09
CA ASP A 368 14.02 0.86 -58.53
C ASP A 368 14.54 -0.54 -58.96
N GLU A 369 14.83 -1.44 -58.01
CA GLU A 369 15.05 -2.85 -58.32
C GLU A 369 14.29 -3.78 -57.36
N LEU A 370 13.22 -4.38 -57.88
CA LEU A 370 12.63 -5.60 -57.33
C LEU A 370 13.65 -6.74 -57.43
N THR A 371 14.14 -7.23 -56.29
CA THR A 371 14.64 -8.61 -56.16
C THR A 371 13.90 -9.33 -55.04
N LEU A 372 12.84 -10.04 -55.42
CA LEU A 372 12.16 -11.01 -54.57
C LEU A 372 13.06 -12.26 -54.41
N ARG A 373 13.59 -12.48 -53.21
CA ARG A 373 14.12 -13.78 -52.78
C ARG A 373 13.32 -14.21 -51.56
N GLY A 374 12.31 -15.03 -51.78
CA GLY A 374 11.35 -15.44 -50.76
C GLY A 374 11.88 -16.52 -49.82
N ASP A 375 11.40 -16.52 -48.58
CA ASP A 375 10.66 -17.66 -48.05
C ASP A 375 9.73 -17.20 -46.90
N THR A 376 8.49 -17.71 -46.90
CA THR A 376 7.40 -17.52 -45.90
C THR A 376 6.72 -16.13 -45.81
N GLY A 377 5.61 -15.96 -46.54
CA GLY A 377 4.70 -14.79 -46.52
C GLY A 377 3.68 -14.81 -45.36
N THR A 378 3.01 -13.69 -45.02
CA THR A 378 1.86 -13.19 -45.79
C THR A 378 1.56 -11.70 -45.54
N LEU A 379 1.30 -10.99 -46.64
CA LEU A 379 0.81 -9.62 -46.78
C LEU A 379 -0.71 -9.64 -47.03
N SER A 380 -1.44 -8.71 -46.42
CA SER A 380 -2.73 -8.18 -46.93
C SER A 380 -2.93 -6.80 -46.26
N SER A 381 -3.05 -5.68 -46.96
CA SER A 381 -3.97 -5.40 -48.06
C SER A 381 -3.38 -4.43 -49.11
N LEU A 382 -3.53 -4.81 -50.38
CA LEU A 382 -3.58 -3.93 -51.55
C LEU A 382 -5.00 -4.04 -52.09
N ASP A 383 -5.66 -2.90 -52.30
CA ASP A 383 -6.97 -2.82 -52.96
C ASP A 383 -6.85 -3.22 -54.44
N GLY A 384 -7.53 -4.29 -54.82
CA GLY A 384 -7.62 -4.77 -56.21
C GLY A 384 -8.21 -6.16 -56.26
N GLY A 385 -9.48 -6.28 -56.66
CA GLY A 385 -10.35 -7.41 -56.34
C GLY A 385 -10.02 -8.77 -56.96
N LEU A 386 -10.51 -9.84 -56.31
CA LEU A 386 -11.11 -11.09 -56.82
C LEU A 386 -11.46 -12.04 -55.63
N PRO A 387 -12.23 -13.14 -55.81
CA PRO A 387 -13.44 -13.43 -55.05
C PRO A 387 -13.23 -14.14 -53.70
N ILE A 388 -14.20 -13.93 -52.81
CA ILE A 388 -14.32 -14.56 -51.49
C ILE A 388 -14.76 -16.01 -51.67
N ASP A 389 -13.89 -16.97 -51.39
CA ASP A 389 -14.30 -18.24 -50.80
C ASP A 389 -13.12 -18.91 -50.06
N ARG A 390 -13.35 -19.15 -48.76
CA ARG A 390 -12.52 -19.91 -47.80
C ARG A 390 -11.15 -19.35 -47.42
N VAL A 391 -11.09 -18.51 -46.37
CA VAL A 391 -10.00 -18.59 -45.36
C VAL A 391 -10.54 -18.19 -43.98
N THR A 392 -10.49 -19.12 -43.03
CA THR A 392 -10.61 -18.88 -41.58
C THR A 392 -9.28 -18.41 -41.01
N LEU A 393 -9.25 -17.27 -40.32
CA LEU A 393 -8.06 -16.76 -39.61
C LEU A 393 -8.18 -16.97 -38.10
N ARG A 394 -7.14 -17.54 -37.51
CA ARG A 394 -6.92 -17.77 -36.07
C ARG A 394 -5.59 -17.09 -35.72
N GLY A 395 -5.56 -16.19 -34.73
CA GLY A 395 -4.30 -15.71 -34.12
C GLY A 395 -4.18 -14.20 -33.85
N ASP A 396 -4.34 -13.87 -32.57
CA ASP A 396 -3.57 -12.96 -31.69
C ASP A 396 -3.49 -11.44 -31.92
N ALA A 397 -3.72 -10.75 -30.80
CA ALA A 397 -4.12 -9.37 -30.66
C ALA A 397 -2.97 -8.36 -30.52
N LEU A 398 -3.17 -7.16 -31.09
CA LEU A 398 -2.63 -5.90 -30.57
C LEU A 398 -3.82 -5.10 -30.02
N PRO A 399 -3.84 -4.66 -28.75
CA PRO A 399 -4.96 -3.88 -28.23
C PRO A 399 -4.90 -2.46 -28.79
N ALA A 400 -5.93 -2.11 -29.58
CA ALA A 400 -6.19 -0.76 -30.04
C ALA A 400 -6.30 0.21 -28.85
N ARG A 401 -5.61 1.36 -28.96
CA ARG A 401 -5.82 2.51 -28.07
C ARG A 401 -7.19 3.08 -28.36
N ASP A 402 -8.13 2.87 -27.43
CA ASP A 402 -9.43 3.54 -27.50
C ASP A 402 -9.62 4.54 -26.35
N LYS A 403 -10.23 5.66 -26.71
CA LYS A 403 -10.42 6.87 -25.91
C LYS A 403 -11.42 6.56 -24.80
N LEU A 404 -10.93 6.33 -23.58
CA LEU A 404 -11.79 6.19 -22.41
C LEU A 404 -12.41 7.55 -22.04
N ASN A 405 -13.72 7.61 -22.25
CA ASN A 405 -14.74 8.39 -21.54
C ASN A 405 -14.21 9.34 -20.47
N THR A 406 -14.15 10.62 -20.81
CA THR A 406 -13.92 11.72 -19.89
C THR A 406 -15.24 12.31 -19.34
N GLU A 407 -16.38 11.70 -19.66
CA GLU A 407 -17.71 12.18 -19.25
C GLU A 407 -18.38 11.24 -18.26
N ALA A 408 -17.91 11.32 -17.01
CA ALA A 408 -18.70 11.22 -15.79
C ALA A 408 -17.79 11.63 -14.63
N TYR A 409 -18.24 12.62 -13.84
CA TYR A 409 -17.64 13.17 -12.61
C TYR A 409 -16.62 14.32 -12.76
#